data_AF-A0AAD6YDX2-F1
#
_entry.id   AF-A0AAD6YDX2-F1
#
_cell.length_a   1.000
_cell.length_b   1.000
_cell.length_c   1.000
_cell.angle_alpha   90.00
_cell.angle_beta   90.00
_cell.angle_gamma   90.00
#
_symmetry.space_group_name_H-M   'P 1'
#
loop_
_entity.id
_entity.type
_entity.pdbx_description
1 polymer ?
#
loop_
_entity_poly.entity_id
_entity_poly.type
_entity_poly.pdbx_seq_one_letter_code
_entity_poly.pdbx_strand_id
1 'polypeptide(L)'
;MTSFSGDAFAERMKAAAAQRESYTTPVHTARKRTRHDLSSAAPSDDDRDEIPMNPLSILNTSRSATRNTATVVKSFAKKQKLRGEQLTQLDSFLNDTPTVREGKIFTLLLSLQNDVGNIIVAAPAFSVSPELKTNIQSYTHAVLLSPKLAQYRGDLPVQHVMNILKKHRFDMPPGIENNPADMHKITSAIQDAFTQCRSSCKKKLFASVRVMRVNESGAKVPFDLEPAQHQNLFALAQALVEGTKCRITNSLCGRIALMRDVYLQNSGAAFWTDLDRALGVMRTVANGNEDARDAMFEELILADKALHGAVDITYQVTNDVQQEVDDLIDAASADAASTPTSNDGPRLSEVANGLGDPPEGDNGVEDDMS
;
A
#
# COMPACT_ATOMS: atom_id res chain seq x y z
N MET A 1 -16.49 24.83 -22.15
CA MET A 1 -15.50 23.81 -21.75
C MET A 1 -15.63 22.66 -22.71
N THR A 2 -14.65 22.46 -23.58
CA THR A 2 -14.59 21.30 -24.48
C THR A 2 -14.32 20.06 -23.63
N SER A 3 -15.21 19.07 -23.66
CA SER A 3 -14.95 17.78 -23.00
C SER A 3 -13.67 17.16 -23.55
N PHE A 4 -12.84 16.59 -22.68
CA PHE A 4 -11.66 15.80 -23.07
C PHE A 4 -12.06 14.79 -24.17
N SER A 5 -11.55 14.98 -25.40
CA SER A 5 -11.82 14.07 -26.52
C SER A 5 -10.82 12.93 -26.46
N GLY A 6 -11.27 11.80 -25.90
CA GLY A 6 -10.45 10.60 -25.78
C GLY A 6 -9.88 10.13 -27.13
N ASP A 7 -10.63 10.32 -28.21
CA ASP A 7 -10.23 9.92 -29.56
C ASP A 7 -9.07 10.76 -30.09
N ALA A 8 -9.12 12.08 -29.92
CA ALA A 8 -8.03 12.96 -30.35
C ALA A 8 -6.74 12.69 -29.57
N PHE A 9 -6.86 12.44 -28.27
CA PHE A 9 -5.73 12.02 -27.44
C PHE A 9 -5.19 10.66 -27.88
N ALA A 10 -6.07 9.68 -28.14
CA ALA A 10 -5.66 8.35 -28.60
C ALA A 10 -4.92 8.39 -29.94
N GLU A 11 -5.40 9.16 -30.92
CA GLU A 11 -4.75 9.30 -32.22
C GLU A 11 -3.36 9.95 -32.10
N ARG A 12 -3.22 10.96 -31.24
CA ARG A 12 -1.91 11.55 -30.93
C ARG A 12 -0.96 10.52 -30.31
N MET A 13 -1.41 9.77 -29.32
CA MET A 13 -0.60 8.74 -28.65
C MET A 13 -0.20 7.60 -29.61
N LYS A 14 -1.09 7.19 -30.52
CA LYS A 14 -0.77 6.20 -31.57
C LYS A 14 0.32 6.72 -32.51
N ALA A 15 0.23 7.98 -32.94
CA ALA A 15 1.23 8.58 -33.82
C ALA A 15 2.62 8.61 -33.17
N ALA A 16 2.69 8.90 -31.87
CA ALA A 16 3.93 8.91 -31.09
C ALA A 16 4.55 7.52 -30.97
N ALA A 17 3.75 6.51 -30.66
CA ALA A 17 4.20 5.13 -30.60
C ALA A 17 4.75 4.65 -31.95
N ALA A 18 4.05 4.96 -33.05
CA ALA A 18 4.47 4.57 -34.41
C ALA A 18 5.77 5.25 -34.87
N GLN A 19 6.02 6.51 -34.47
CA GLN A 19 7.27 7.19 -34.82
C GLN A 19 8.50 6.48 -34.24
N ARG A 20 8.44 5.96 -33.00
CA ARG A 20 9.60 5.29 -32.37
C ARG A 20 9.94 3.95 -33.03
N GLU A 21 8.94 3.18 -33.46
CA GLU A 21 9.16 1.92 -34.18
C GLU A 21 9.97 2.13 -35.47
N SER A 22 9.87 3.30 -36.10
CA SER A 22 10.63 3.62 -37.31
C SER A 22 12.12 3.93 -37.05
N TYR A 23 12.49 4.27 -35.81
CA TYR A 23 13.86 4.63 -35.44
C TYR A 23 14.63 3.52 -34.71
N THR A 24 13.95 2.47 -34.22
CA THR A 24 14.63 1.30 -33.68
C THR A 24 15.25 0.50 -34.83
N THR A 25 16.46 0.91 -35.23
CA THR A 25 17.34 0.08 -36.06
C THR A 25 17.49 -1.28 -35.38
N PRO A 26 17.44 -2.40 -36.14
CA PRO A 26 17.55 -3.73 -35.56
C PRO A 26 18.89 -3.87 -34.85
N VAL A 27 18.85 -3.77 -33.52
CA VAL A 27 20.00 -4.05 -32.67
C VAL A 27 20.28 -5.53 -32.83
N HIS A 28 21.31 -5.86 -33.61
CA HIS A 28 21.83 -7.22 -33.72
C HIS A 28 22.20 -7.73 -32.32
N THR A 29 21.32 -8.50 -31.70
CA THR A 29 21.59 -9.20 -30.45
C THR A 29 22.58 -10.33 -30.71
N ALA A 30 23.87 -9.98 -30.70
CA ALA A 30 24.96 -10.94 -30.72
C ALA A 30 25.17 -11.55 -29.33
N ARG A 31 25.37 -12.87 -29.34
CA ARG A 31 25.92 -13.75 -28.30
C ARG A 31 25.00 -14.21 -27.16
N LYS A 32 24.38 -15.36 -27.43
CA LYS A 32 24.35 -16.55 -26.55
C LYS A 32 25.60 -16.60 -25.65
N ARG A 33 25.41 -16.44 -24.34
CA ARG A 33 26.36 -16.94 -23.34
C ARG A 33 25.79 -18.19 -22.71
N THR A 34 26.61 -19.23 -22.83
CA THR A 34 26.44 -20.60 -22.38
C THR A 34 26.21 -20.64 -20.87
N ARG A 35 25.13 -21.32 -20.45
CA ARG A 35 24.79 -21.58 -19.06
C ARG A 35 25.72 -22.71 -18.56
N HIS A 36 26.47 -22.45 -17.51
CA HIS A 36 27.24 -23.47 -16.80
C HIS A 36 26.26 -24.26 -15.91
N ASP A 37 26.16 -25.56 -16.19
CA ASP A 37 25.57 -26.56 -15.29
C ASP A 37 26.39 -26.61 -14.00
N LEU A 38 25.72 -26.37 -12.86
CA LEU A 38 26.21 -26.71 -11.53
C LEU A 38 25.29 -27.77 -10.93
N SER A 39 25.60 -29.00 -11.32
CA SER A 39 25.63 -30.22 -10.52
C SER A 39 24.94 -30.17 -9.16
N SER A 40 23.78 -30.81 -9.10
CA SER A 40 23.17 -31.42 -7.93
C SER A 40 24.14 -32.39 -7.23
N ALA A 41 24.46 -32.13 -5.97
CA ALA A 41 25.00 -33.13 -5.05
C ALA A 41 24.02 -33.30 -3.89
N ALA A 42 23.28 -34.39 -3.93
CA ALA A 42 22.51 -34.90 -2.81
C ALA A 42 23.47 -35.61 -1.83
N PRO A 43 23.24 -35.49 -0.51
CA PRO A 43 23.68 -36.49 0.44
C PRO A 43 22.49 -37.39 0.82
N SER A 44 22.62 -38.65 0.39
CA SER A 44 22.11 -39.89 0.99
C SER A 44 22.44 -39.97 2.49
N ASP A 45 21.48 -40.38 3.31
CA ASP A 45 21.37 -41.70 3.98
C ASP A 45 21.97 -41.71 5.39
N ASP A 46 21.30 -42.48 6.26
CA ASP A 46 21.72 -42.98 7.58
C ASP A 46 21.94 -41.91 8.69
N ASP A 47 21.31 -41.96 9.87
CA ASP A 47 20.97 -43.10 10.70
C ASP A 47 19.63 -42.87 11.44
N ARG A 48 18.68 -43.80 11.29
CA ARG A 48 17.57 -43.96 12.22
C ARG A 48 17.99 -44.98 13.27
N ASP A 49 18.50 -44.50 14.39
CA ASP A 49 18.66 -45.32 15.59
C ASP A 49 17.26 -45.72 16.12
N GLU A 50 16.88 -46.97 15.84
CA GLU A 50 15.78 -47.65 16.50
C GLU A 50 16.14 -47.84 17.97
N ILE A 51 15.64 -46.95 18.82
CA ILE A 51 15.63 -47.15 20.26
C ILE A 51 14.63 -48.26 20.57
N PRO A 52 15.04 -49.39 21.19
CA PRO A 52 14.12 -50.43 21.59
C PRO A 52 13.18 -49.89 22.67
N MET A 53 11.93 -49.65 22.29
CA MET A 53 10.80 -49.47 23.20
C MET A 53 10.68 -50.73 24.04
N ASN A 54 11.08 -50.62 25.30
CA ASN A 54 10.87 -51.65 26.31
C ASN A 54 9.61 -51.26 27.10
N PRO A 55 8.41 -51.76 26.76
CA PRO A 55 7.22 -51.51 27.56
C PRO A 55 7.30 -52.39 28.81
N LEU A 56 7.00 -51.82 29.99
CA LEU A 56 6.66 -52.50 31.24
C LEU A 56 7.75 -52.70 32.33
N SER A 57 8.57 -51.69 32.64
CA SER A 57 9.41 -51.78 33.88
C SER A 57 9.64 -50.47 34.65
N ILE A 58 8.70 -49.52 34.66
CA ILE A 58 8.77 -48.32 35.53
C ILE A 58 7.49 -48.17 36.36
N LEU A 59 7.25 -49.12 37.26
CA LEU A 59 6.28 -48.94 38.34
C LEU A 59 6.91 -49.47 39.63
N ASN A 60 7.86 -48.72 40.24
CA ASN A 60 7.97 -48.63 41.72
C ASN A 60 9.10 -47.78 42.34
N THR A 61 9.91 -47.01 41.62
CA THR A 61 11.00 -46.23 42.26
C THR A 61 10.58 -44.83 42.76
N SER A 62 9.34 -44.66 43.23
CA SER A 62 8.69 -43.34 43.30
C SER A 62 8.99 -42.44 44.52
N ARG A 63 9.69 -42.90 45.57
CA ARG A 63 9.80 -42.08 46.81
C ARG A 63 11.15 -41.39 47.07
N SER A 64 12.26 -41.80 46.45
CA SER A 64 13.57 -41.16 46.70
C SER A 64 13.97 -40.06 45.70
N ALA A 65 13.29 -39.97 44.54
CA ALA A 65 13.59 -38.97 43.51
C ALA A 65 12.98 -37.57 43.79
N THR A 66 12.05 -37.48 44.74
CA THR A 66 11.28 -36.25 45.06
C THR A 66 12.09 -35.21 45.83
N ARG A 67 13.07 -35.63 46.64
CA ARG A 67 13.89 -34.71 47.46
C ARG A 67 14.87 -33.87 46.63
N ASN A 68 15.41 -34.47 45.57
CA ASN A 68 16.28 -33.76 44.63
C ASN A 68 15.48 -32.78 43.76
N THR A 69 14.27 -33.15 43.32
CA THR A 69 13.42 -32.27 42.50
C THR A 69 12.99 -31.01 43.24
N ALA A 70 12.59 -31.09 44.51
CA ALA A 70 12.23 -29.90 45.29
C ALA A 70 13.41 -28.92 45.45
N THR A 71 14.63 -29.43 45.67
CA THR A 71 15.83 -28.61 45.80
C THR A 71 16.20 -27.95 44.47
N VAL A 72 16.10 -28.69 43.36
CA VAL A 72 16.33 -28.16 42.01
C VAL A 72 15.31 -27.07 41.67
N VAL A 73 14.01 -27.32 41.91
CA VAL A 73 12.93 -26.35 41.64
C VAL A 73 13.11 -25.08 42.48
N LYS A 74 13.48 -25.20 43.76
CA LYS A 74 13.82 -24.05 44.62
C LYS A 74 15.01 -23.25 44.09
N SER A 75 16.06 -23.93 43.62
CA SER A 75 17.21 -23.26 43.03
C SER A 75 16.82 -22.49 41.76
N PHE A 76 15.92 -23.06 40.95
CA PHE A 76 15.39 -22.43 39.75
C PHE A 76 14.49 -21.23 40.09
N ALA A 77 13.61 -21.34 41.09
CA ALA A 77 12.78 -20.25 41.57
C ALA A 77 13.60 -19.05 42.08
N LYS A 78 14.71 -19.31 42.79
CA LYS A 78 15.67 -18.26 43.19
C LYS A 78 16.31 -17.58 41.98
N LYS A 79 16.71 -18.36 40.95
CA LYS A 79 17.23 -17.81 39.69
C LYS A 79 16.21 -16.94 38.96
N GLN A 80 14.92 -17.30 39.01
CA GLN A 80 13.81 -16.53 38.45
C GLN A 80 13.34 -15.36 39.33
N LYS A 81 13.98 -15.12 40.49
CA LYS A 81 13.69 -14.02 41.40
C LYS A 81 12.23 -13.94 41.86
N LEU A 82 11.61 -15.10 42.14
CA LEU A 82 10.25 -15.14 42.67
C LEU A 82 10.15 -14.39 44.02
N ARG A 83 9.04 -13.69 44.23
CA ARG A 83 8.73 -12.98 45.48
C ARG A 83 8.51 -13.98 46.63
N GLY A 84 8.65 -13.50 47.88
CA GLY A 84 8.50 -14.34 49.07
C GLY A 84 7.17 -15.11 49.12
N GLU A 85 6.06 -14.45 48.81
CA GLU A 85 4.73 -15.07 48.72
C GLU A 85 4.65 -16.18 47.65
N GLN A 86 5.30 -15.98 46.50
CA GLN A 86 5.35 -16.96 45.41
C GLN A 86 6.19 -18.17 45.79
N LEU A 87 7.27 -17.99 46.57
CA LEU A 87 8.07 -19.09 47.11
C LEU A 87 7.28 -19.92 48.12
N THR A 88 6.47 -19.29 48.98
CA THR A 88 5.57 -20.00 49.89
C THR A 88 4.50 -20.80 49.12
N GLN A 89 3.94 -20.25 48.05
CA GLN A 89 2.99 -20.97 47.18
C GLN A 89 3.66 -22.14 46.45
N LEU A 90 4.89 -21.96 45.96
CA LEU A 90 5.67 -23.02 45.33
C LEU A 90 5.97 -24.17 46.31
N ASP A 91 6.34 -23.84 47.55
CA ASP A 91 6.58 -24.84 48.59
C ASP A 91 5.30 -25.60 48.96
N SER A 92 4.16 -24.90 49.05
CA SER A 92 2.86 -25.56 49.21
C SER A 92 2.58 -26.50 48.03
N PHE A 93 2.78 -26.03 46.79
CA PHE A 93 2.51 -26.79 45.58
C PHE A 93 3.37 -28.07 45.49
N LEU A 94 4.67 -28.00 45.83
CA LEU A 94 5.56 -29.16 45.83
C LEU A 94 5.18 -30.23 46.86
N ASN A 95 4.51 -29.83 47.94
CA ASN A 95 4.05 -30.74 48.99
C ASN A 95 2.65 -31.33 48.72
N ASP A 96 1.92 -30.83 47.73
CA ASP A 96 0.60 -31.32 47.37
C ASP A 96 0.64 -32.67 46.61
N THR A 97 -0.45 -33.44 46.70
CA THR A 97 -0.63 -34.64 45.88
C THR A 97 -0.69 -34.29 44.39
N PRO A 98 -0.34 -35.22 43.48
CA PRO A 98 -0.39 -34.97 42.03
C PRO A 98 -1.74 -34.43 41.56
N THR A 99 -2.85 -35.02 42.01
CA THR A 99 -4.22 -34.58 41.67
C THR A 99 -4.51 -33.15 42.14
N VAL A 100 -4.05 -32.78 43.35
CA VAL A 100 -4.21 -31.41 43.86
C VAL A 100 -3.36 -30.43 43.05
N ARG A 101 -2.14 -30.82 42.65
CA ARG A 101 -1.28 -30.00 41.78
C ARG A 101 -1.92 -29.76 40.41
N GLU A 102 -2.46 -30.81 39.78
CA GLU A 102 -3.18 -30.69 38.51
C GLU A 102 -4.37 -29.74 38.63
N GLY A 103 -5.19 -29.88 39.68
CA GLY A 103 -6.30 -28.96 39.96
C GLY A 103 -5.83 -27.50 40.16
N LYS A 104 -4.72 -27.28 40.86
CA LYS A 104 -4.12 -25.94 41.03
C LYS A 104 -3.63 -25.36 39.71
N ILE A 105 -2.95 -26.15 38.87
CA ILE A 105 -2.50 -25.70 37.53
C ILE A 105 -3.71 -25.31 36.68
N PHE A 106 -4.75 -26.15 36.62
CA PHE A 106 -5.95 -25.86 35.84
C PHE A 106 -6.65 -24.58 36.32
N THR A 107 -6.76 -24.40 37.64
CA THR A 107 -7.34 -23.18 38.23
C THR A 107 -6.53 -21.93 37.88
N LEU A 108 -5.19 -22.01 37.96
CA LEU A 108 -4.31 -20.91 37.57
C LEU A 108 -4.42 -20.60 36.07
N LEU A 109 -4.59 -21.61 35.21
CA LEU A 109 -4.79 -21.41 33.78
C LEU A 109 -6.11 -20.68 33.48
N LEU A 110 -7.18 -21.03 34.20
CA LEU A 110 -8.46 -20.30 34.11
C LEU A 110 -8.35 -18.86 34.61
N SER A 111 -7.64 -18.64 35.72
CA SER A 111 -7.37 -17.28 36.22
C SER A 111 -6.58 -16.46 35.21
N LEU A 112 -5.55 -17.04 34.61
CA LEU A 112 -4.76 -16.38 33.57
C LEU A 112 -5.61 -16.05 32.34
N GLN A 113 -6.51 -16.96 31.95
CA GLN A 113 -7.46 -16.72 30.86
C GLN A 113 -8.39 -15.53 31.18
N ASN A 114 -8.88 -15.42 32.42
CA ASN A 114 -9.69 -14.29 32.86
C ASN A 114 -8.89 -12.98 32.88
N ASP A 115 -7.65 -13.01 33.39
CA ASP A 115 -6.78 -11.83 33.42
C ASP A 115 -6.44 -11.36 32.01
N VAL A 116 -6.16 -12.28 31.08
CA VAL A 116 -5.98 -11.97 29.65
C VAL A 116 -7.26 -11.37 29.07
N GLY A 117 -8.43 -11.92 29.38
CA GLY A 117 -9.72 -11.35 28.97
C GLY A 117 -9.94 -9.93 29.48
N ASN A 118 -9.62 -9.67 30.76
CA ASN A 118 -9.72 -8.34 31.37
C ASN A 118 -8.75 -7.34 30.73
N ILE A 119 -7.51 -7.77 30.44
CA ILE A 119 -6.52 -6.94 29.73
C ILE A 119 -7.03 -6.58 28.33
N ILE A 120 -7.66 -7.53 27.62
CA ILE A 120 -8.24 -7.28 26.29
C ILE A 120 -9.40 -6.27 26.38
N VAL A 121 -10.28 -6.39 27.38
CA VAL A 121 -11.41 -5.46 27.57
C VAL A 121 -10.94 -4.06 28.00
N ALA A 122 -9.88 -3.97 28.79
CA ALA A 122 -9.31 -2.70 29.25
C ALA A 122 -8.40 -2.02 28.20
N ALA A 123 -8.03 -2.72 27.12
CA ALA A 123 -7.20 -2.14 26.08
C ALA A 123 -7.91 -0.95 25.42
N PRO A 124 -7.24 0.20 25.27
CA PRO A 124 -7.84 1.33 24.58
C PRO A 124 -8.19 0.94 23.15
N ALA A 125 -9.33 1.44 22.65
CA ALA A 125 -9.71 1.26 21.27
C ALA A 125 -8.56 1.72 20.35
N PHE A 126 -8.19 0.88 19.39
CA PHE A 126 -7.10 1.22 18.47
C PHE A 126 -7.39 2.55 17.78
N SER A 127 -6.36 3.37 17.68
CA SER A 127 -6.34 4.63 16.94
C SER A 127 -5.04 4.70 16.14
N VAL A 128 -5.10 5.32 14.96
CA VAL A 128 -3.94 5.44 14.07
C VAL A 128 -2.92 6.37 14.73
N SER A 129 -1.75 5.83 15.07
CA SER A 129 -0.66 6.58 15.73
C SER A 129 -0.19 7.76 14.85
N PRO A 130 0.35 8.85 15.44
CA PRO A 130 0.92 9.95 14.67
C PRO A 130 2.05 9.52 13.71
N GLU A 131 2.85 8.54 14.12
CA GLU A 131 3.93 7.97 13.32
C GLU A 131 3.39 7.14 12.15
N LEU A 132 2.37 6.30 12.38
CA LEU A 132 1.66 5.61 11.30
C LEU A 132 1.02 6.59 10.31
N LYS A 133 0.43 7.70 10.78
CA LYS A 133 -0.10 8.75 9.88
C LYS A 133 0.99 9.38 9.01
N THR A 134 2.17 9.64 9.59
CA THR A 134 3.32 10.19 8.86
C THR A 134 3.79 9.22 7.78
N ASN A 135 3.88 7.92 8.10
CA ASN A 135 4.23 6.87 7.14
C ASN A 135 3.16 6.72 6.05
N ILE A 136 1.86 6.72 6.41
CA ILE A 136 0.74 6.72 5.46
C ILE A 136 0.88 7.88 4.48
N GLN A 137 1.11 9.10 4.96
CA GLN A 137 1.28 10.27 4.09
C GLN A 137 2.50 10.12 3.17
N SER A 138 3.64 9.67 3.69
CA SER A 138 4.86 9.49 2.92
C SER A 138 4.68 8.49 1.77
N TYR A 139 4.12 7.32 2.05
CA TYR A 139 3.88 6.30 1.02
C TYR A 139 2.72 6.64 0.10
N THR A 140 1.72 7.39 0.57
CA THR A 140 0.66 7.93 -0.30
C THR A 140 1.25 8.85 -1.38
N HIS A 141 2.17 9.74 -1.01
CA HIS A 141 2.88 10.57 -1.98
C HIS A 141 3.70 9.73 -2.97
N ALA A 142 4.46 8.75 -2.47
CA ALA A 142 5.28 7.89 -3.33
C ALA A 142 4.44 7.06 -4.33
N VAL A 143 3.29 6.52 -3.89
CA VAL A 143 2.36 5.79 -4.75
C VAL A 143 1.70 6.73 -5.75
N LEU A 144 1.24 7.91 -5.33
CA LEU A 144 0.62 8.89 -6.22
C LEU A 144 1.60 9.37 -7.32
N LEU A 145 2.86 9.56 -6.97
CA LEU A 145 3.90 10.00 -7.90
C LEU A 145 4.56 8.86 -8.69
N SER A 146 4.17 7.60 -8.43
CA SER A 146 4.71 6.47 -9.18
C SER A 146 4.27 6.54 -10.66
N PRO A 147 5.20 6.43 -11.62
CA PRO A 147 4.86 6.37 -13.04
C PRO A 147 4.14 5.08 -13.41
N LYS A 148 4.28 4.02 -12.59
CA LYS A 148 3.69 2.69 -12.81
C LYS A 148 2.24 2.60 -12.33
N LEU A 149 1.73 3.60 -11.62
CA LEU A 149 0.36 3.59 -11.12
C LEU A 149 -0.64 3.54 -12.29
N ALA A 150 -1.54 2.57 -12.25
CA ALA A 150 -2.55 2.35 -13.29
C ALA A 150 -3.67 3.40 -13.30
N GLN A 151 -4.10 3.83 -12.12
CA GLN A 151 -5.19 4.77 -11.91
C GLN A 151 -5.02 5.51 -10.57
N TYR A 152 -5.55 6.72 -10.47
CA TYR A 152 -5.49 7.62 -9.32
C TYR A 152 -6.72 7.53 -8.42
N ARG A 153 -7.78 6.88 -8.87
CA ARG A 153 -9.03 6.67 -8.13
C ARG A 153 -9.29 5.19 -7.82
N GLY A 154 -10.26 4.97 -6.95
CA GLY A 154 -10.71 3.64 -6.54
C GLY A 154 -9.80 3.01 -5.50
N ASP A 155 -9.93 1.69 -5.35
CA ASP A 155 -9.28 0.96 -4.27
C ASP A 155 -7.83 0.59 -4.58
N LEU A 156 -7.43 0.56 -5.86
CA LEU A 156 -6.10 0.12 -6.26
C LEU A 156 -4.97 0.92 -5.60
N PRO A 157 -4.95 2.27 -5.60
CA PRO A 157 -3.93 3.04 -4.88
C PRO A 157 -3.93 2.79 -3.37
N VAL A 158 -5.12 2.63 -2.78
CA VAL A 158 -5.29 2.35 -1.35
C VAL A 158 -4.71 0.99 -1.00
N GLN A 159 -4.94 -0.02 -1.85
CA GLN A 159 -4.38 -1.36 -1.70
C GLN A 159 -2.85 -1.35 -1.79
N HIS A 160 -2.26 -0.58 -2.71
CA HIS A 160 -0.79 -0.47 -2.78
C HIS A 160 -0.20 0.08 -1.48
N VAL A 161 -0.75 1.18 -0.94
CA VAL A 161 -0.30 1.72 0.35
C VAL A 161 -0.53 0.71 1.47
N MET A 162 -1.70 0.06 1.52
CA MET A 162 -2.01 -0.96 2.52
C MET A 162 -1.02 -2.13 2.49
N ASN A 163 -0.64 -2.61 1.30
CA ASN A 163 0.33 -3.69 1.14
C ASN A 163 1.72 -3.29 1.65
N ILE A 164 2.16 -2.06 1.37
CA ILE A 164 3.40 -1.50 1.90
C ILE A 164 3.35 -1.47 3.44
N LEU A 165 2.26 -0.96 4.03
CA LEU A 165 2.12 -0.90 5.49
C LEU A 165 2.15 -2.30 6.10
N LYS A 166 1.43 -3.27 5.52
CA LYS A 166 1.41 -4.68 5.99
C LYS A 166 2.79 -5.33 5.95
N LYS A 167 3.57 -5.05 4.91
CA LYS A 167 4.94 -5.55 4.75
C LYS A 167 5.87 -5.03 5.86
N HIS A 168 5.80 -3.73 6.15
CA HIS A 168 6.71 -3.07 7.10
C HIS A 168 6.22 -3.04 8.55
N ARG A 169 4.93 -3.31 8.79
CA ARG A 169 4.31 -3.37 10.13
C ARG A 169 4.48 -2.10 10.97
N PHE A 170 4.54 -0.92 10.35
CA PHE A 170 4.68 0.37 11.07
C PHE A 170 3.59 0.56 12.13
N ASP A 171 3.94 0.47 13.41
CA ASP A 171 3.03 0.64 14.57
C ASP A 171 1.70 -0.14 14.49
N MET A 172 1.62 -1.18 13.66
CA MET A 172 0.41 -1.96 13.52
C MET A 172 0.39 -3.08 14.56
N PRO A 173 -0.63 -3.14 15.43
CA PRO A 173 -0.77 -4.22 16.40
C PRO A 173 -0.75 -5.60 15.71
N PRO A 174 -0.14 -6.61 16.33
CA PRO A 174 -0.15 -7.97 15.78
C PRO A 174 -1.58 -8.47 15.65
N GLY A 175 -1.93 -8.99 14.46
CA GLY A 175 -3.25 -9.53 14.18
C GLY A 175 -4.35 -8.48 13.93
N ILE A 176 -4.00 -7.20 13.74
CA ILE A 176 -4.96 -6.14 13.39
C ILE A 176 -5.77 -6.50 12.12
N GLU A 177 -5.20 -7.28 11.21
CA GLU A 177 -5.87 -7.74 9.99
C GLU A 177 -7.12 -8.57 10.26
N ASN A 178 -7.21 -9.21 11.43
CA ASN A 178 -8.36 -9.99 11.85
C ASN A 178 -9.47 -9.12 12.46
N ASN A 179 -9.23 -7.82 12.66
CA ASN A 179 -10.21 -6.86 13.15
C ASN A 179 -10.63 -5.89 12.02
N PRO A 180 -11.78 -6.15 11.35
CA PRO A 180 -12.26 -5.30 10.25
C PRO A 180 -12.48 -3.83 10.66
N ALA A 181 -12.92 -3.58 11.90
CA ALA A 181 -13.18 -2.22 12.37
C ALA A 181 -11.88 -1.40 12.48
N ASP A 182 -10.81 -2.02 12.97
CA ASP A 182 -9.51 -1.35 13.09
C ASP A 182 -8.81 -1.21 11.73
N MET A 183 -8.92 -2.22 10.87
CA MET A 183 -8.46 -2.12 9.48
C MET A 183 -9.18 -1.02 8.70
N HIS A 184 -10.48 -0.82 8.96
CA HIS A 184 -11.24 0.28 8.36
C HIS A 184 -10.67 1.64 8.78
N LYS A 185 -10.27 1.84 10.05
CA LYS A 185 -9.64 3.09 10.49
C LYS A 185 -8.35 3.40 9.73
N ILE A 186 -7.51 2.39 9.48
CA ILE A 186 -6.28 2.54 8.68
C ILE A 186 -6.64 2.87 7.22
N THR A 187 -7.61 2.16 6.65
CA THR A 187 -8.09 2.38 5.28
C THR A 187 -8.61 3.81 5.09
N SER A 188 -9.44 4.31 6.02
CA SER A 188 -9.94 5.68 6.00
C SER A 188 -8.81 6.70 6.10
N ALA A 189 -7.82 6.47 6.96
CA ALA A 189 -6.65 7.35 7.05
C ALA A 189 -5.83 7.41 5.74
N ILE A 190 -5.72 6.29 5.01
CA ILE A 190 -5.08 6.25 3.68
C ILE A 190 -5.93 7.02 2.65
N GLN A 191 -7.25 6.83 2.64
CA GLN A 191 -8.16 7.54 1.72
C GLN A 191 -8.14 9.06 1.96
N ASP A 192 -8.09 9.49 3.22
CA ASP A 192 -7.94 10.89 3.60
C ASP A 192 -6.61 11.46 3.10
N ALA A 193 -5.51 10.71 3.30
CA ALA A 193 -4.20 11.10 2.79
C ALA A 193 -4.19 11.24 1.26
N PHE A 194 -4.80 10.31 0.52
CA PHE A 194 -4.93 10.42 -0.94
C PHE A 194 -5.75 11.64 -1.35
N THR A 195 -6.81 11.96 -0.61
CA THR A 195 -7.64 13.14 -0.88
C THR A 195 -6.85 14.43 -0.68
N GLN A 196 -6.09 14.53 0.41
CA GLN A 196 -5.21 15.67 0.67
C GLN A 196 -4.08 15.78 -0.36
N CYS A 197 -3.41 14.67 -0.69
CA CYS A 197 -2.32 14.62 -1.65
C CYS A 197 -2.80 15.06 -3.04
N ARG A 198 -3.93 14.52 -3.52
CA ARG A 198 -4.57 14.93 -4.78
C ARG A 198 -4.95 16.40 -4.80
N SER A 199 -5.52 16.92 -3.71
CA SER A 199 -5.84 18.35 -3.58
C SER A 199 -4.57 19.21 -3.69
N SER A 200 -3.49 18.82 -3.01
CA SER A 200 -2.18 19.47 -3.08
C SER A 200 -1.61 19.46 -4.51
N CYS A 201 -1.65 18.31 -5.20
CA CYS A 201 -1.21 18.21 -6.60
C CYS A 201 -1.99 19.14 -7.52
N LYS A 202 -3.33 19.18 -7.43
CA LYS A 202 -4.16 20.10 -8.23
C LYS A 202 -3.83 21.57 -7.96
N LYS A 203 -3.51 21.94 -6.71
CA LYS A 203 -3.09 23.31 -6.38
C LYS A 203 -1.74 23.66 -7.00
N LYS A 204 -0.79 22.74 -7.01
CA LYS A 204 0.52 22.94 -7.66
C LYS A 204 0.39 23.01 -9.19
N LEU A 205 -0.47 22.17 -9.79
CA LEU A 205 -0.83 22.29 -11.21
C LEU A 205 -1.49 23.63 -11.52
N PHE A 206 -2.45 24.07 -10.70
CA PHE A 206 -3.07 25.39 -10.84
C PHE A 206 -2.02 26.50 -10.83
N ALA A 207 -1.17 26.54 -9.81
CA ALA A 207 -0.13 27.57 -9.66
C ALA A 207 0.89 27.57 -10.81
N SER A 208 1.04 26.44 -11.52
CA SER A 208 1.97 26.32 -12.65
C SER A 208 1.49 27.02 -13.93
N VAL A 209 0.18 27.29 -14.06
CA VAL A 209 -0.44 27.85 -15.28
C VAL A 209 -1.42 29.00 -15.02
N ARG A 210 -1.79 29.24 -13.75
CA ARG A 210 -2.80 30.23 -13.35
C ARG A 210 -2.40 30.95 -12.07
N VAL A 211 -2.93 32.15 -11.90
CA VAL A 211 -2.87 32.93 -10.65
C VAL A 211 -4.26 33.40 -10.23
N MET A 212 -4.50 33.52 -8.92
CA MET A 212 -5.73 34.15 -8.44
C MET A 212 -5.56 35.67 -8.42
N ARG A 213 -6.46 36.41 -9.08
CA ARG A 213 -6.52 37.87 -9.03
C ARG A 213 -7.83 38.32 -8.41
N VAL A 214 -7.81 39.47 -7.76
CA VAL A 214 -9.03 40.10 -7.25
C VAL A 214 -9.61 40.96 -8.37
N ASN A 215 -10.85 40.68 -8.78
CA ASN A 215 -11.54 41.50 -9.77
C ASN A 215 -12.10 42.79 -9.14
N GLU A 216 -12.74 43.64 -9.95
CA GLU A 216 -13.34 44.91 -9.48
C GLU A 216 -14.39 44.72 -8.38
N SER A 217 -15.02 43.54 -8.29
CA SER A 217 -16.01 43.20 -7.26
C SER A 217 -15.40 42.65 -5.97
N GLY A 218 -14.06 42.64 -5.83
CA GLY A 218 -13.38 42.07 -4.66
C GLY A 218 -13.33 40.53 -4.63
N ALA A 219 -13.82 39.84 -5.67
CA ALA A 219 -13.82 38.38 -5.74
C ALA A 219 -12.50 37.85 -6.32
N LYS A 220 -11.99 36.75 -5.75
CA LYS A 220 -10.81 36.06 -6.26
C LYS A 220 -11.20 35.20 -7.47
N VAL A 221 -10.75 35.60 -8.65
CA VAL A 221 -10.96 34.87 -9.91
C VAL A 221 -9.64 34.28 -10.43
N PRO A 222 -9.66 33.06 -10.97
CA PRO A 222 -8.49 32.49 -11.63
C PRO A 222 -8.21 33.24 -12.94
N PHE A 223 -6.94 33.57 -13.18
CA PHE A 223 -6.45 34.21 -14.40
C PHE A 223 -5.37 33.32 -15.01
N ASP A 224 -5.52 32.99 -16.30
CA ASP A 224 -4.53 32.22 -17.05
C ASP A 224 -3.25 33.03 -17.24
N LEU A 225 -2.11 32.40 -16.97
CA LEU A 225 -0.82 33.01 -17.24
C LEU A 225 -0.51 32.97 -18.74
N GLU A 226 0.32 33.89 -19.21
CA GLU A 226 0.88 33.76 -20.56
C GLU A 226 1.88 32.58 -20.58
N PRO A 227 2.02 31.84 -21.69
CA PRO A 227 2.93 30.68 -21.77
C PRO A 227 4.37 30.96 -21.28
N ALA A 228 4.88 32.17 -21.53
CA ALA A 228 6.21 32.62 -21.07
C ALA A 228 6.33 32.77 -19.54
N GLN A 229 5.21 32.82 -18.82
CA GLN A 229 5.11 32.94 -17.36
C GLN A 229 4.78 31.61 -16.69
N HIS A 230 4.50 30.55 -17.46
CA HIS A 230 4.21 29.24 -16.89
C HIS A 230 5.44 28.71 -16.15
N GLN A 231 5.19 27.95 -15.09
CA GLN A 231 6.25 27.20 -14.44
C GLN A 231 6.73 26.10 -15.39
N ASN A 232 8.03 26.01 -15.66
CA ASN A 232 8.56 24.91 -16.47
C ASN A 232 8.33 23.56 -15.78
N LEU A 233 8.36 22.48 -16.57
CA LEU A 233 8.01 21.13 -16.09
C LEU A 233 8.85 20.68 -14.88
N PHE A 234 10.13 21.01 -14.86
CA PHE A 234 11.02 20.58 -13.79
C PHE A 234 10.80 21.33 -12.50
N ALA A 235 10.58 22.65 -12.57
CA ALA A 235 10.21 23.43 -11.40
C ALA A 235 8.86 22.93 -10.83
N LEU A 236 7.90 22.56 -11.68
CA LEU A 236 6.65 21.93 -11.24
C LEU A 236 6.90 20.56 -10.59
N ALA A 237 7.78 19.74 -11.17
CA ALA A 237 8.17 18.46 -10.57
C ALA A 237 8.85 18.64 -9.21
N GLN A 238 9.77 19.60 -9.07
CA GLN A 238 10.37 19.99 -7.80
C GLN A 238 9.32 20.37 -6.76
N ALA A 239 8.34 21.20 -7.15
CA ALA A 239 7.26 21.56 -6.27
C ALA A 239 6.43 20.34 -5.84
N LEU A 240 6.15 19.39 -6.74
CA LEU A 240 5.35 18.20 -6.42
C LEU A 240 6.07 17.20 -5.52
N VAL A 241 7.39 17.07 -5.63
CA VAL A 241 8.20 16.17 -4.78
C VAL A 241 8.67 16.82 -3.48
N GLU A 242 8.48 18.13 -3.32
CA GLU A 242 8.88 18.89 -2.14
C GLU A 242 8.34 18.24 -0.84
N GLY A 243 9.22 18.02 0.14
CA GLY A 243 8.87 17.38 1.40
C GLY A 243 8.64 15.86 1.31
N THR A 244 8.85 15.26 0.14
CA THR A 244 8.76 13.80 -0.06
C THR A 244 10.15 13.19 -0.22
N LYS A 245 10.22 11.85 -0.20
CA LYS A 245 11.43 11.11 -0.54
C LYS A 245 11.55 10.85 -2.05
N CYS A 246 10.62 11.32 -2.88
CA CYS A 246 10.61 11.00 -4.32
C CYS A 246 11.72 11.77 -5.05
N ARG A 247 12.28 11.16 -6.10
CA ARG A 247 13.26 11.81 -7.00
C ARG A 247 12.63 12.17 -8.33
N ILE A 248 13.18 13.20 -8.98
CA ILE A 248 12.70 13.66 -10.28
C ILE A 248 13.36 12.84 -11.38
N THR A 249 12.59 11.88 -11.90
CA THR A 249 12.98 11.00 -13.01
C THR A 249 12.31 11.45 -14.31
N ASN A 250 12.77 10.94 -15.45
CA ASN A 250 12.13 11.23 -16.74
C ASN A 250 10.66 10.76 -16.76
N SER A 251 10.41 9.54 -16.29
CA SER A 251 9.06 8.96 -16.23
C SER A 251 8.12 9.76 -15.31
N LEU A 252 8.62 10.29 -14.17
CA LEU A 252 7.83 11.18 -13.32
C LEU A 252 7.47 12.48 -14.06
N CYS A 253 8.43 13.09 -14.76
CA CYS A 253 8.18 14.29 -15.56
C CYS A 253 7.13 14.03 -16.65
N GLY A 254 7.18 12.88 -17.34
CA GLY A 254 6.16 12.50 -18.32
C GLY A 254 4.78 12.36 -17.70
N ARG A 255 4.71 11.79 -16.50
CA ARG A 255 3.46 11.68 -15.74
C ARG A 255 2.90 13.05 -15.34
N ILE A 256 3.75 13.98 -14.92
CA ILE A 256 3.36 15.34 -14.56
C ILE A 256 2.94 16.14 -15.80
N ALA A 257 3.62 15.96 -16.92
CA ALA A 257 3.23 16.56 -18.20
C ALA A 257 1.82 16.10 -18.61
N LEU A 258 1.52 14.80 -18.50
CA LEU A 258 0.16 14.27 -18.70
C LEU A 258 -0.85 14.93 -17.74
N MET A 259 -0.53 14.99 -16.44
CA MET A 259 -1.41 15.63 -15.46
C MET A 259 -1.70 17.08 -15.83
N ARG A 260 -0.70 17.83 -16.29
CA ARG A 260 -0.86 19.23 -16.69
C ARG A 260 -1.69 19.38 -17.96
N ASP A 261 -1.45 18.54 -18.96
CA ASP A 261 -2.24 18.50 -20.20
C ASP A 261 -3.73 18.25 -19.91
N VAL A 262 -4.04 17.21 -19.10
CA VAL A 262 -5.42 16.92 -18.68
C VAL A 262 -5.99 18.05 -17.83
N TYR A 263 -5.18 18.70 -16.99
CA TYR A 263 -5.64 19.81 -16.14
C TYR A 263 -6.04 21.04 -16.94
N LEU A 264 -5.27 21.37 -17.99
CA LEU A 264 -5.58 22.46 -18.91
C LEU A 264 -6.88 22.24 -19.66
N GLN A 265 -7.19 20.98 -19.98
CA GLN A 265 -8.46 20.61 -20.62
C GLN A 265 -9.62 20.60 -19.61
N ASN A 266 -9.42 20.07 -18.41
CA ASN A 266 -10.43 19.96 -17.37
C ASN A 266 -9.85 20.06 -15.95
N SER A 267 -9.85 21.27 -15.38
CA SER A 267 -9.42 21.51 -14.01
C SER A 267 -10.48 21.14 -12.93
N GLY A 268 -11.67 20.69 -13.34
CA GLY A 268 -12.85 20.51 -12.51
C GLY A 268 -12.86 19.23 -11.65
N ALA A 269 -14.06 18.80 -11.27
CA ALA A 269 -14.27 17.59 -10.47
C ALA A 269 -13.92 16.29 -11.23
N ALA A 270 -14.06 16.30 -12.55
CA ALA A 270 -13.76 15.15 -13.41
C ALA A 270 -12.27 14.98 -13.75
N PHE A 271 -11.40 15.92 -13.37
CA PHE A 271 -9.95 15.90 -13.63
C PHE A 271 -9.30 14.51 -13.42
N TRP A 272 -9.49 13.90 -12.24
CA TRP A 272 -8.87 12.61 -11.91
C TRP A 272 -9.45 11.46 -12.74
N THR A 273 -10.74 11.52 -13.08
CA THR A 273 -11.38 10.52 -13.92
C THR A 273 -10.88 10.60 -15.36
N ASP A 274 -10.68 11.82 -15.87
CA ASP A 274 -10.15 12.04 -17.21
C ASP A 274 -8.67 11.66 -17.29
N LEU A 275 -7.90 11.89 -16.22
CA LEU A 275 -6.52 11.43 -16.11
C LEU A 275 -6.44 9.89 -16.13
N ASP A 276 -7.29 9.20 -15.36
CA ASP A 276 -7.36 7.73 -15.36
C ASP A 276 -7.74 7.18 -16.74
N ARG A 277 -8.64 7.88 -17.44
CA ARG A 277 -9.03 7.55 -18.81
C ARG A 277 -7.86 7.70 -19.78
N ALA A 278 -7.13 8.82 -19.72
CA ALA A 278 -5.95 9.05 -20.56
C ALA A 278 -4.89 7.96 -20.36
N LEU A 279 -4.67 7.53 -19.11
CA LEU A 279 -3.78 6.42 -18.79
C LEU A 279 -4.28 5.06 -19.27
N GLY A 280 -5.60 4.83 -19.22
CA GLY A 280 -6.22 3.67 -19.85
C GLY A 280 -5.95 3.60 -21.36
N VAL A 281 -6.08 4.73 -22.06
CA VAL A 281 -5.78 4.85 -23.48
C VAL A 281 -4.30 4.55 -23.74
N MET A 282 -3.37 5.18 -23.01
CA MET A 282 -1.93 4.91 -23.15
C MET A 282 -1.60 3.43 -22.94
N ARG A 283 -2.17 2.78 -21.93
CA ARG A 283 -1.96 1.33 -21.70
C ARG A 283 -2.48 0.48 -22.85
N THR A 284 -3.65 0.84 -23.39
CA THR A 284 -4.25 0.14 -24.53
C THR A 284 -3.38 0.28 -25.78
N VAL A 285 -2.87 1.48 -26.05
CA VAL A 285 -1.96 1.75 -27.18
C VAL A 285 -0.61 1.05 -27.00
N ALA A 286 -0.05 1.06 -25.79
CA ALA A 286 1.20 0.38 -25.50
C ALA A 286 1.08 -1.15 -25.59
N ASN A 287 -0.11 -1.73 -25.36
CA ASN A 287 -0.35 -3.17 -25.40
C ASN A 287 0.66 -3.97 -24.53
N GLY A 288 1.00 -3.45 -23.35
CA GLY A 288 1.98 -4.03 -22.43
C GLY A 288 3.46 -3.76 -22.78
N ASN A 289 3.75 -3.06 -23.88
CA ASN A 289 5.12 -2.66 -24.24
C ASN A 289 5.56 -1.41 -23.44
N GLU A 290 6.51 -1.59 -22.53
CA GLU A 290 7.03 -0.49 -21.70
C GLU A 290 7.77 0.58 -22.53
N ASP A 291 8.51 0.19 -23.58
CA ASP A 291 9.22 1.14 -24.43
C ASP A 291 8.24 2.07 -25.18
N ALA A 292 7.11 1.52 -25.63
CA ALA A 292 6.06 2.30 -26.27
C ALA A 292 5.42 3.29 -25.29
N ARG A 293 5.20 2.86 -24.04
CA ARG A 293 4.70 3.74 -22.97
C ARG A 293 5.67 4.88 -22.69
N ASP A 294 6.96 4.58 -22.57
CA ASP A 294 8.00 5.57 -22.31
C ASP A 294 8.13 6.57 -23.47
N ALA A 295 7.97 6.11 -24.71
CA ALA A 295 7.91 6.97 -25.89
C ALA A 295 6.77 8.00 -25.83
N MET A 296 5.57 7.56 -25.44
CA MET A 296 4.42 8.46 -25.28
C MET A 296 4.68 9.50 -24.18
N PHE A 297 5.33 9.11 -23.08
CA PHE A 297 5.73 10.06 -22.04
C PHE A 297 6.79 11.05 -22.52
N GLU A 298 7.77 10.62 -23.31
CA GLU A 298 8.75 11.52 -23.93
C GLU A 298 8.08 12.55 -24.85
N GLU A 299 7.10 12.13 -25.67
CA GLU A 299 6.34 13.03 -26.55
C GLU A 299 5.53 14.06 -25.73
N LEU A 300 4.92 13.63 -24.63
CA LEU A 300 4.23 14.54 -23.70
C LEU A 300 5.19 15.56 -23.08
N ILE A 301 6.40 15.14 -22.68
CA ILE A 301 7.44 16.05 -22.17
C ILE A 301 7.85 17.06 -23.23
N LEU A 302 8.03 16.63 -24.48
CA LEU A 302 8.43 17.51 -25.58
C LEU A 302 7.35 18.55 -25.89
N ALA A 303 6.09 18.13 -25.96
CA ALA A 303 4.96 19.04 -26.17
C ALA A 303 4.79 20.03 -25.02
N ASP A 304 4.95 19.55 -23.78
CA ASP A 304 4.89 20.36 -22.59
C ASP A 304 6.03 21.40 -22.55
N LYS A 305 7.27 21.02 -22.89
CA LYS A 305 8.40 21.95 -23.05
C LYS A 305 8.17 22.98 -24.16
N ALA A 306 7.56 22.58 -25.28
CA ALA A 306 7.25 23.49 -26.37
C ALA A 306 6.22 24.55 -25.95
N LEU A 307 5.24 24.17 -25.12
CA LEU A 307 4.18 25.06 -24.67
C LEU A 307 4.57 25.92 -23.45
N HIS A 308 5.40 25.40 -22.54
CA HIS A 308 5.66 26.00 -21.24
C HIS A 308 7.12 26.39 -20.99
N GLY A 309 7.94 26.31 -22.04
CA GLY A 309 9.36 26.62 -22.00
C GLY A 309 10.23 25.40 -21.65
N ALA A 310 11.40 25.34 -22.27
CA ALA A 310 12.39 24.31 -22.02
C ALA A 310 13.38 24.75 -20.92
N VAL A 311 13.80 23.79 -20.10
CA VAL A 311 14.97 23.91 -19.23
C VAL A 311 15.84 22.69 -19.49
N ASP A 312 17.15 22.90 -19.58
CA ASP A 312 18.11 21.82 -19.68
C ASP A 312 18.23 21.14 -18.30
N ILE A 313 17.83 19.88 -18.22
CA ILE A 313 17.64 19.18 -16.94
C ILE A 313 18.37 17.84 -17.01
N THR A 314 19.24 17.62 -16.04
CA THR A 314 19.78 16.29 -15.76
C THR A 314 18.80 15.52 -14.89
N TYR A 315 18.13 14.54 -15.47
CA TYR A 315 17.21 13.65 -14.72
C TYR A 315 17.98 12.80 -13.71
N GLN A 316 17.35 12.53 -12.56
CA GLN A 316 17.94 11.69 -11.52
C GLN A 316 17.47 10.24 -11.65
N VAL A 317 18.31 9.32 -11.17
CA VAL A 317 17.94 7.91 -10.98
C VAL A 317 16.97 7.80 -9.78
N THR A 318 16.04 6.85 -9.85
CA THR A 318 15.12 6.49 -8.75
C THR A 318 15.90 6.19 -7.47
N ASN A 319 15.32 6.50 -6.31
CA ASN A 319 15.88 6.07 -5.03
C ASN A 319 15.23 4.77 -4.56
N ASP A 320 15.85 4.17 -3.54
CA ASP A 320 15.44 2.88 -2.98
C ASP A 320 13.96 2.85 -2.56
N VAL A 321 13.45 3.94 -1.99
CA VAL A 321 12.04 4.03 -1.56
C VAL A 321 11.09 4.03 -2.76
N GLN A 322 11.37 4.83 -3.80
CA GLN A 322 10.52 4.84 -4.99
C GLN A 322 10.61 3.50 -5.74
N GLN A 323 11.81 2.93 -5.82
CA GLN A 323 12.02 1.62 -6.43
C GLN A 323 11.22 0.54 -5.70
N GLU A 324 11.24 0.52 -4.37
CA GLU A 324 10.44 -0.43 -3.59
C GLU A 324 8.94 -0.28 -3.84
N VAL A 325 8.44 0.97 -3.91
CA VAL A 325 7.03 1.24 -4.22
C VAL A 325 6.68 0.73 -5.62
N ASP A 326 7.53 1.01 -6.61
CA ASP A 326 7.32 0.60 -7.99
C ASP A 326 7.37 -0.94 -8.12
N ASP A 327 8.29 -1.62 -7.44
CA ASP A 327 8.39 -3.09 -7.41
C ASP A 327 7.14 -3.73 -6.77
N LEU A 328 6.58 -3.12 -5.73
CA LEU A 328 5.35 -3.59 -5.07
C LEU A 328 4.11 -3.35 -5.94
N ILE A 329 4.08 -2.27 -6.72
CA ILE A 329 3.00 -2.02 -7.70
C ILE A 329 3.05 -3.07 -8.81
N ASP A 330 4.24 -3.41 -9.29
CA ASP A 330 4.42 -4.43 -10.32
C ASP A 330 4.04 -5.83 -9.82
N ALA A 331 4.48 -6.20 -8.62
CA ALA A 331 4.13 -7.47 -8.00
C ALA A 331 2.60 -7.63 -7.86
N ALA A 332 1.92 -6.59 -7.34
CA ALA A 332 0.47 -6.60 -7.21
C ALA A 332 -0.25 -6.69 -8.57
N SER A 333 0.31 -6.06 -9.60
CA SER A 333 -0.24 -6.12 -10.97
C SER A 333 -0.07 -7.51 -11.59
N ALA A 334 1.05 -8.19 -11.32
CA ALA A 334 1.29 -9.56 -11.75
C ALA A 334 0.36 -10.58 -11.06
N ASP A 335 0.11 -10.40 -9.76
CA ASP A 335 -0.82 -11.24 -9.00
C ASP A 335 -2.27 -11.09 -9.51
N ALA A 336 -2.68 -9.86 -9.83
CA ALA A 336 -4.00 -9.57 -10.41
C ALA A 336 -4.16 -10.21 -11.80
N ALA A 337 -3.11 -10.25 -12.62
CA ALA A 337 -3.12 -10.89 -13.93
C ALA A 337 -3.13 -12.43 -13.85
N SER A 338 -2.54 -12.98 -12.78
CA SER A 338 -2.39 -14.43 -12.58
C SER A 338 -3.62 -15.09 -11.96
N THR A 339 -4.51 -14.33 -11.33
CA THR A 339 -5.75 -14.86 -10.73
C THR A 339 -6.73 -15.17 -11.87
N PRO A 340 -6.93 -16.45 -12.25
CA PRO A 340 -7.89 -16.77 -13.30
C PRO A 340 -9.25 -16.29 -12.82
N THR A 341 -9.88 -15.44 -13.61
CA THR A 341 -11.28 -15.06 -13.43
C THR A 341 -12.11 -16.31 -13.66
N SER A 342 -12.25 -17.14 -12.63
CA SER A 342 -13.16 -18.27 -12.61
C SER A 342 -14.57 -17.69 -12.72
N ASN A 343 -15.03 -17.57 -13.97
CA ASN A 343 -16.31 -16.99 -14.33
C ASN A 343 -17.48 -17.96 -14.05
N ASP A 344 -17.27 -19.00 -13.23
CA ASP A 344 -18.27 -19.97 -12.77
C ASP A 344 -18.94 -19.53 -11.45
N GLY A 345 -19.19 -18.22 -11.33
CA GLY A 345 -20.11 -17.70 -10.31
C GLY A 345 -21.56 -17.97 -10.72
N PRO A 346 -22.43 -18.46 -9.82
CA PRO A 346 -23.81 -18.75 -10.16
C PRO A 346 -24.52 -17.48 -10.65
N ARG A 347 -25.14 -17.57 -11.84
CA ARG A 347 -25.99 -16.52 -12.42
C ARG A 347 -27.08 -16.11 -11.42
N LEU A 348 -26.88 -14.99 -10.73
CA LEU A 348 -27.88 -14.30 -9.91
C LEU A 348 -28.91 -13.57 -10.80
N SER A 349 -29.53 -14.26 -11.75
CA SER A 349 -30.58 -13.70 -12.62
C SER A 349 -32.00 -14.03 -12.16
N GLU A 350 -32.22 -14.42 -10.89
CA GLU A 350 -33.54 -14.92 -10.47
C GLU A 350 -34.06 -14.45 -9.10
N VAL A 351 -33.55 -13.34 -8.55
CA VAL A 351 -34.11 -12.77 -7.30
C VAL A 351 -34.14 -11.23 -7.34
N ALA A 352 -35.03 -10.65 -8.14
CA ALA A 352 -35.43 -9.25 -7.98
C ALA A 352 -36.79 -8.96 -8.65
N ASN A 353 -37.87 -9.51 -8.10
CA ASN A 353 -39.22 -8.98 -8.26
C ASN A 353 -39.78 -8.76 -6.86
N GLY A 354 -39.92 -7.50 -6.43
CA GLY A 354 -40.66 -7.13 -5.23
C GLY A 354 -39.87 -6.34 -4.20
N LEU A 355 -39.52 -5.09 -4.52
CA LEU A 355 -39.28 -4.06 -3.52
C LEU A 355 -39.96 -2.79 -4.04
N GLY A 356 -41.07 -2.43 -3.39
CA GLY A 356 -41.92 -1.32 -3.74
C GLY A 356 -41.27 0.03 -3.52
N ASP A 357 -41.79 1.02 -4.23
CA ASP A 357 -41.36 2.41 -4.19
C ASP A 357 -41.39 2.98 -2.75
N PRO A 358 -40.32 3.65 -2.31
CA PRO A 358 -40.36 4.45 -1.10
C PRO A 358 -41.11 5.78 -1.36
N PRO A 359 -41.87 6.30 -0.37
CA PRO A 359 -42.63 7.52 -0.51
C PRO A 359 -41.73 8.76 -0.61
N GLU A 360 -42.12 9.68 -1.49
CA GLU A 360 -41.53 11.00 -1.68
C GLU A 360 -41.57 11.80 -0.36
N GLY A 361 -40.40 11.98 0.24
CA GLY A 361 -40.19 12.82 1.42
C GLY A 361 -39.84 14.26 1.03
N ASP A 362 -40.76 15.14 1.38
CA ASP A 362 -40.73 16.60 1.33
C ASP A 362 -39.47 17.21 1.96
N ASN A 363 -38.66 17.93 1.18
CA ASN A 363 -37.46 18.63 1.65
C ASN A 363 -37.84 20.06 2.05
N GLY A 364 -38.16 20.24 3.33
CA GLY A 364 -38.24 21.54 3.99
C GLY A 364 -36.86 22.21 4.04
N VAL A 365 -36.79 23.39 3.42
CA VAL A 365 -35.69 24.34 3.48
C VAL A 365 -35.72 25.04 4.84
N GLU A 366 -34.66 24.91 5.64
CA GLU A 366 -34.37 25.88 6.71
C GLU A 366 -32.98 26.47 6.50
N ASP A 367 -33.01 27.71 6.00
CA ASP A 367 -31.98 28.73 6.18
C ASP A 367 -31.77 28.98 7.67
N ASP A 368 -30.54 28.81 8.16
CA ASP A 368 -30.03 29.71 9.21
C ASP A 368 -28.49 29.71 9.23
N MET A 369 -27.91 30.81 8.76
CA MET A 369 -26.50 31.15 8.99
C MET A 369 -26.46 32.36 9.93
N SER A 370 -25.79 32.19 11.06
CA SER A 370 -25.20 33.26 11.88
C SER A 370 -23.70 33.08 11.95
#